data_AF-A0A0W0FCZ3-F1
#
_entry.id   AF-A0A0W0FCZ3-F1
#
_cell.length_a   1.000
_cell.length_b   1.000
_cell.length_c   1.000
_cell.angle_alpha   90.00
_cell.angle_beta   90.00
_cell.angle_gamma   90.00
#
_symmetry.space_group_name_H-M   'P 1'
#
loop_
_entity.id
_entity.type
_entity.pdbx_description
1 polymer ?
#
loop_
_entity_poly.entity_id
_entity_poly.type
_entity_poly.pdbx_seq_one_letter_code
_entity_poly.pdbx_strand_id
1 'polypeptide(L)'
;MAPLASISLLSLAIALTHAKSYTVGWDSGMGLIVAFSGDITIPSVASDTSAQISASLQSYVGGSIEARCVEKGGGWWIGIGDDGFSVQSGKVVHFSFAQEGASWTASLGNVKKKVGTNGSINRVVLGVDTTGSIDFGPVTFTNIKMETQAAPPGTKGADMGWCKRIQYTGDFTHQISGPEVSDQVCEVGSAILG
;
A
#
# COMPACT_ATOMS: atom_id res chain seq x y z
N MET A 1 16.85 55.78 -34.64
CA MET A 1 15.99 54.60 -34.84
C MET A 1 16.79 53.36 -34.47
N ALA A 2 16.55 52.79 -33.30
CA ALA A 2 17.18 51.54 -32.85
C ALA A 2 16.07 50.49 -32.69
N PRO A 3 16.29 49.22 -33.10
CA PRO A 3 15.24 48.22 -33.10
C PRO A 3 15.00 47.67 -31.69
N LEU A 4 13.72 47.53 -31.33
CA LEU A 4 13.26 46.83 -30.12
C LEU A 4 13.53 45.33 -30.27
N ALA A 5 14.39 44.78 -29.41
CA ALA A 5 14.55 43.35 -29.25
C ALA A 5 13.29 42.75 -28.60
N SER A 6 12.56 41.92 -29.35
CA SER A 6 11.45 41.14 -28.80
C SER A 6 12.00 39.97 -27.99
N ILE A 7 11.89 40.05 -26.67
CA ILE A 7 12.18 38.93 -25.76
C ILE A 7 10.93 38.04 -25.76
N SER A 8 11.00 36.93 -26.50
CA SER A 8 9.98 35.88 -26.43
C SER A 8 10.15 35.12 -25.11
N LEU A 9 9.32 35.44 -24.12
CA LEU A 9 9.19 34.65 -22.90
C LEU A 9 8.49 33.33 -23.25
N LEU A 10 9.26 32.25 -23.41
CA LEU A 10 8.73 30.90 -23.39
C LEU A 10 8.18 30.62 -21.98
N SER A 11 6.87 30.74 -21.83
CA SER A 11 6.15 30.32 -20.63
C SER A 11 6.22 28.80 -20.51
N LEU A 12 7.15 28.29 -19.69
CA LEU A 12 7.18 26.89 -19.29
C LEU A 12 6.00 26.64 -18.33
N ALA A 13 4.84 26.31 -18.89
CA ALA A 13 3.72 25.80 -18.12
C ALA A 13 4.08 24.39 -17.64
N ILE A 14 4.59 24.28 -16.42
CA ILE A 14 4.68 23.00 -15.73
C ILE A 14 3.24 22.60 -15.41
N ALA A 15 2.64 21.76 -16.25
CA ALA A 15 1.39 21.11 -15.92
C ALA A 15 1.64 20.27 -14.66
N LEU A 16 1.13 20.74 -13.52
CA LEU A 16 1.06 19.96 -12.29
C LEU A 16 0.07 18.82 -12.55
N THR A 17 0.57 17.69 -13.02
CA THR A 17 -0.20 16.46 -13.05
C THR A 17 -0.45 16.06 -11.60
N HIS A 18 -1.69 16.26 -11.12
CA HIS A 18 -2.06 15.88 -9.76
C HIS A 18 -1.97 14.36 -9.61
N ALA A 19 -1.21 13.89 -8.61
CA ALA A 19 -1.21 12.48 -8.24
C ALA A 19 -2.62 12.08 -7.79
N LYS A 20 -3.15 11.03 -8.42
CA LYS A 20 -4.38 10.34 -8.04
C LYS A 20 -3.99 9.18 -7.13
N SER A 21 -4.77 8.98 -6.07
CA SER A 21 -4.55 7.94 -5.08
C SER A 21 -5.84 7.15 -4.86
N TYR A 22 -5.75 5.84 -5.05
CA TYR A 22 -6.82 4.87 -4.88
C TYR A 22 -6.43 3.95 -3.76
N THR A 23 -7.20 3.96 -2.67
CA THR A 23 -6.82 3.15 -1.51
C THR A 23 -8.00 2.43 -0.92
N VAL A 24 -7.69 1.26 -0.36
CA VAL A 24 -8.54 0.59 0.60
C VAL A 24 -7.74 0.40 1.88
N GLY A 25 -8.36 0.67 3.02
CA GLY A 25 -7.68 0.58 4.30
C GLY A 25 -8.56 0.15 5.46
N TRP A 26 -7.87 -0.30 6.51
CA TRP A 26 -8.45 -0.69 7.78
C TRP A 26 -7.77 0.10 8.88
N ASP A 27 -8.57 0.68 9.77
CA ASP A 27 -8.09 1.39 10.94
C ASP A 27 -8.61 0.68 12.20
N SER A 28 -7.69 0.06 12.92
CA SER A 28 -7.98 -0.67 14.16
C SER A 28 -8.23 0.26 15.35
N GLY A 29 -8.10 1.58 15.16
CA GLY A 29 -8.23 2.59 16.21
C GLY A 29 -7.18 2.39 17.28
N MET A 30 -7.60 1.89 18.45
CA MET A 30 -6.69 1.56 19.55
C MET A 30 -6.15 0.12 19.49
N GLY A 31 -6.64 -0.72 18.58
CA GLY A 31 -6.10 -2.06 18.37
C GLY A 31 -4.70 -1.98 17.75
N LEU A 32 -3.71 -2.61 18.37
CA LEU A 32 -2.35 -2.64 17.83
C LEU A 32 -2.24 -3.77 16.82
N ILE A 33 -1.98 -3.42 15.56
CA ILE A 33 -1.68 -4.40 14.52
C ILE A 33 -0.24 -4.86 14.76
N VAL A 34 -0.05 -6.17 14.85
CA VAL A 34 1.25 -6.82 15.11
C VAL A 34 1.70 -7.68 13.95
N ALA A 35 0.80 -8.04 13.03
CA ALA A 35 1.18 -8.65 11.76
C ALA A 35 0.22 -8.24 10.63
N PHE A 36 0.75 -8.18 9.42
CA PHE A 36 -0.01 -7.93 8.20
C PHE A 36 0.63 -8.68 7.04
N SER A 37 -0.14 -9.42 6.28
CA SER A 37 0.36 -10.17 5.12
C SER A 37 -0.69 -10.28 4.02
N GLY A 38 -0.23 -10.67 2.85
CA GLY A 38 -1.08 -10.97 1.71
C GLY A 38 -0.24 -11.22 0.46
N ASP A 39 -0.93 -11.33 -0.65
CA ASP A 39 -0.34 -11.54 -1.96
C ASP A 39 -0.74 -10.41 -2.90
N ILE A 40 0.19 -9.98 -3.76
CA ILE A 40 -0.05 -9.00 -4.82
C ILE A 40 0.07 -9.72 -6.15
N THR A 41 -0.98 -9.69 -6.96
CA THR A 41 -0.88 -10.07 -8.37
C THR A 41 -0.37 -8.85 -9.15
N ILE A 42 0.82 -8.97 -9.72
CA ILE A 42 1.45 -7.88 -10.47
C ILE A 42 0.64 -7.62 -11.75
N PRO A 43 0.11 -6.41 -11.95
CA PRO A 43 -0.73 -6.10 -13.11
C PRO A 43 0.12 -5.98 -14.39
N SER A 44 -0.52 -5.61 -15.49
CA SER A 44 0.22 -5.25 -16.72
C SER A 44 1.14 -4.06 -16.46
N VAL A 45 2.07 -3.79 -17.37
CA VAL A 45 2.96 -2.63 -17.23
C VAL A 45 2.14 -1.35 -17.47
N ALA A 46 2.27 -0.38 -16.57
CA ALA A 46 1.63 0.93 -16.71
C ALA A 46 2.31 1.73 -17.83
N SER A 47 1.54 2.49 -18.62
CA SER A 47 2.15 3.52 -19.48
C SER A 47 2.64 4.73 -18.67
N ASP A 48 2.02 4.95 -17.50
CA ASP A 48 2.44 5.97 -16.55
C ASP A 48 3.60 5.46 -15.70
N THR A 49 4.79 6.01 -15.92
CA THR A 49 6.01 5.68 -15.18
C THR A 49 5.98 6.16 -13.72
N SER A 50 4.99 6.96 -13.33
CA SER A 50 4.76 7.34 -11.93
C SER A 50 3.85 6.36 -11.18
N ALA A 51 3.30 5.35 -11.87
CA ALA A 51 2.43 4.37 -11.26
C ALA A 51 3.14 3.59 -10.15
N GLN A 52 2.49 3.55 -9.00
CA GLN A 52 2.94 2.88 -7.80
C GLN A 52 1.80 2.05 -7.22
N ILE A 53 2.14 0.87 -6.72
CA ILE A 53 1.24 0.01 -5.95
C ILE A 53 1.88 -0.22 -4.59
N SER A 54 1.11 -0.16 -3.51
CA SER A 54 1.66 -0.32 -2.17
C SER A 54 0.77 -1.18 -1.27
N ALA A 55 1.43 -1.91 -0.37
CA ALA A 55 0.83 -2.48 0.83
C ALA A 55 1.58 -1.91 2.02
N SER A 56 0.88 -1.17 2.88
CA SER A 56 1.51 -0.36 3.93
C SER A 56 0.87 -0.52 5.29
N LEU A 57 1.71 -0.41 6.31
CA LEU A 57 1.37 -0.23 7.72
C LEU A 57 1.62 1.23 8.10
N GLN A 58 0.70 1.87 8.80
CA GLN A 58 0.82 3.26 9.23
C GLN A 58 0.59 3.39 10.74
N SER A 59 1.37 4.27 11.37
CA SER A 59 1.20 4.67 12.77
C SER A 59 0.39 5.96 12.89
N TYR A 60 -0.28 6.13 14.03
CA TYR A 60 -1.03 7.36 14.34
C TYR A 60 -0.13 8.61 14.45
N VAL A 61 1.13 8.43 14.85
CA VAL A 61 2.06 9.53 15.17
C VAL A 61 2.96 9.96 13.99
N GLY A 62 2.76 9.36 12.82
CA GLY A 62 3.57 9.63 11.64
C GLY A 62 4.71 8.63 11.50
N GLY A 63 4.53 7.68 10.60
CA GLY A 63 5.49 6.65 10.26
C GLY A 63 4.79 5.54 9.47
N SER A 64 5.44 5.04 8.43
CA SER A 64 4.91 3.94 7.64
C SER A 64 5.99 2.91 7.32
N ILE A 65 5.54 1.67 7.19
CA ILE A 65 6.32 0.58 6.61
C ILE A 65 5.54 0.15 5.37
N GLU A 66 6.22 -0.04 4.25
CA GLU A 66 5.54 -0.41 3.01
C GLU A 66 6.37 -1.39 2.17
N ALA A 67 5.65 -2.25 1.46
CA ALA A 67 6.13 -2.93 0.27
C ALA A 67 5.53 -2.21 -0.92
N ARG A 68 6.39 -1.87 -1.89
CA ARG A 68 6.03 -0.96 -2.98
C ARG A 68 6.43 -1.56 -4.32
N CYS A 69 5.49 -1.66 -5.25
CA CYS A 69 5.76 -1.86 -6.67
C CYS A 69 5.82 -0.49 -7.35
N VAL A 70 6.86 -0.25 -8.14
CA VAL A 70 6.99 0.95 -8.98
C VAL A 70 7.29 0.54 -10.41
N GLU A 71 6.75 1.28 -11.36
CA GLU A 71 7.13 1.15 -12.77
C GLU A 71 8.59 1.60 -12.92
N LYS A 72 9.41 0.74 -13.55
CA LYS A 72 10.80 1.01 -13.90
C LYS A 72 11.13 0.40 -15.25
N GLY A 73 11.11 1.22 -16.29
CA GLY A 73 11.72 0.90 -17.58
C GLY A 73 10.97 -0.18 -18.38
N GLY A 74 9.64 -0.15 -18.34
CA GLY A 74 8.77 -1.11 -19.01
C GLY A 74 8.48 -2.36 -18.17
N GLY A 75 8.59 -2.26 -16.85
CA GLY A 75 8.44 -3.39 -15.93
C GLY A 75 8.21 -2.96 -14.50
N TRP A 76 7.76 -3.89 -13.66
CA TRP A 76 7.58 -3.60 -12.23
C TRP A 76 8.85 -3.94 -11.46
N TRP A 77 9.27 -3.03 -10.59
CA TRP A 77 10.21 -3.33 -9.51
C TRP A 77 9.45 -3.31 -8.20
N ILE A 78 9.60 -4.34 -7.37
CA ILE A 78 8.93 -4.45 -6.08
C ILE A 78 9.97 -4.54 -4.96
N GLY A 79 9.79 -3.78 -3.89
CA GLY A 79 10.75 -3.75 -2.79
C GLY A 79 10.25 -3.16 -1.48
N ILE A 80 11.13 -3.22 -0.47
CA ILE A 80 10.99 -2.63 0.86
C ILE A 80 12.15 -1.63 1.05
N GLY A 81 11.85 -0.34 0.88
CA GLY A 81 12.90 0.67 0.71
C GLY A 81 13.68 0.40 -0.58
N ASP A 82 15.02 0.31 -0.50
CA ASP A 82 15.88 0.03 -1.65
C ASP A 82 16.10 -1.47 -1.93
N ASP A 83 15.64 -2.36 -1.05
CA ASP A 83 15.82 -3.81 -1.20
C ASP A 83 14.63 -4.41 -1.96
N GLY A 84 14.89 -4.93 -3.15
CA GLY A 84 13.83 -5.44 -4.02
C GLY A 84 14.33 -6.09 -5.30
N PHE A 85 13.41 -6.44 -6.18
CA PHE A 85 13.69 -7.14 -7.43
C PHE A 85 12.69 -6.76 -8.53
N SER A 86 13.11 -6.91 -9.78
CA SER A 86 12.21 -6.78 -10.93
C SER A 86 11.28 -7.99 -10.99
N VAL A 87 10.01 -7.74 -11.26
CA VAL A 87 8.97 -8.76 -11.32
C VAL A 87 8.14 -8.59 -12.59
N GLN A 88 7.80 -9.71 -13.21
CA GLN A 88 6.99 -9.74 -14.42
C GLN A 88 5.50 -9.64 -14.09
N SER A 89 4.72 -9.05 -14.99
CA SER A 89 3.26 -9.06 -14.93
C SER A 89 2.68 -10.48 -14.81
N GLY A 90 1.56 -10.60 -14.09
CA GLY A 90 0.88 -11.86 -13.80
C GLY A 90 1.55 -12.72 -12.73
N LYS A 91 2.74 -12.35 -12.23
CA LYS A 91 3.34 -13.02 -11.07
C LYS A 91 2.62 -12.62 -9.80
N VAL A 92 2.55 -13.56 -8.88
CA VAL A 92 2.07 -13.32 -7.52
C VAL A 92 3.27 -13.17 -6.60
N VAL A 93 3.30 -12.09 -5.81
CA VAL A 93 4.34 -11.85 -4.82
C VAL A 93 3.71 -11.79 -3.43
N HIS A 94 4.18 -12.66 -2.55
CA HIS A 94 3.82 -12.64 -1.14
C HIS A 94 4.55 -11.52 -0.40
N PHE A 95 3.83 -10.78 0.43
CA PHE A 95 4.39 -9.83 1.38
C PHE A 95 3.93 -10.14 2.80
N SER A 96 4.79 -9.85 3.77
CA SER A 96 4.44 -9.97 5.19
C SER A 96 5.20 -8.96 6.02
N PHE A 97 4.55 -8.42 7.03
CA PHE A 97 5.11 -7.57 8.07
C PHE A 97 4.76 -8.21 9.41
N ALA A 98 5.75 -8.45 10.26
CA ALA A 98 5.53 -9.00 11.59
C ALA A 98 6.32 -8.21 12.62
N GLN A 99 5.70 -7.88 13.74
CA GLN A 99 6.35 -7.20 14.84
C GLN A 99 7.20 -8.20 15.65
N GLU A 100 8.47 -7.85 15.84
CA GLU A 100 9.44 -8.59 16.65
C GLU A 100 9.95 -7.66 17.76
N GLY A 101 9.27 -7.69 18.90
CA GLY A 101 9.54 -6.77 20.01
C GLY A 101 9.27 -5.32 19.61
N ALA A 102 10.31 -4.49 19.60
CA ALA A 102 10.22 -3.07 19.23
C ALA A 102 10.46 -2.80 17.73
N SER A 103 10.79 -3.81 16.95
CA SER A 103 11.06 -3.68 15.50
C SER A 103 10.06 -4.49 14.69
N TRP A 104 10.08 -4.29 13.38
CA TRP A 104 9.29 -5.06 12.44
C TRP A 104 10.20 -5.82 11.48
N THR A 105 9.82 -7.04 11.12
CA THR A 105 10.40 -7.77 10.02
C THR A 105 9.46 -7.69 8.84
N ALA A 106 9.91 -7.05 7.76
CA ALA A 106 9.23 -7.01 6.48
C ALA A 106 9.84 -8.07 5.56
N SER A 107 8.99 -8.85 4.90
CA SER A 107 9.39 -9.85 3.91
C SER A 107 8.62 -9.64 2.62
N LEU A 108 9.30 -9.88 1.50
CA LEU A 108 8.76 -9.74 0.16
C LEU A 108 9.38 -10.82 -0.73
N GLY A 109 8.63 -11.88 -1.02
CA GLY A 109 9.21 -13.09 -1.61
C GLY A 109 10.42 -13.59 -0.80
N ASN A 110 11.61 -13.56 -1.41
CA ASN A 110 12.86 -13.97 -0.76
C ASN A 110 13.60 -12.82 -0.04
N VAL A 111 13.14 -11.58 -0.17
CA VAL A 111 13.71 -10.42 0.53
C VAL A 111 13.19 -10.39 1.95
N LYS A 112 14.08 -10.20 2.93
CA LYS A 112 13.72 -9.99 4.35
C LYS A 112 14.54 -8.84 4.93
N LYS A 113 13.88 -7.93 5.62
CA LYS A 113 14.50 -6.71 6.16
C LYS A 113 13.90 -6.34 7.50
N LYS A 114 14.76 -5.98 8.46
CA LYS A 114 14.31 -5.30 9.68
C LYS A 114 14.02 -3.85 9.37
N VAL A 115 12.83 -3.42 9.71
CA VAL A 115 12.33 -2.07 9.48
C VAL A 115 11.79 -1.51 10.80
N GLY A 116 11.91 -0.20 10.96
CA GLY A 116 11.42 0.53 12.11
C GLY A 116 10.26 1.43 11.69
N THR A 117 9.38 1.70 12.64
CA THR A 117 8.37 2.76 12.53
C THR A 117 8.30 3.50 13.84
N ASN A 118 7.92 4.77 13.80
CA ASN A 118 7.68 5.53 15.01
C ASN A 118 6.27 5.21 15.51
N GLY A 119 6.20 4.76 16.75
CA GLY A 119 4.94 4.51 17.44
C GLY A 119 4.26 3.20 17.05
N SER A 120 3.03 3.08 17.53
CA SER A 120 2.17 1.92 17.37
C SER A 120 1.48 1.93 16.01
N ILE A 121 1.52 0.79 15.30
CA ILE A 121 0.79 0.61 14.04
C ILE A 121 -0.67 0.26 14.35
N ASN A 122 -1.58 1.00 13.72
CA ASN A 122 -3.01 0.82 13.88
C ASN A 122 -3.77 0.91 12.53
N ARG A 123 -3.04 1.05 11.42
CA ARG A 123 -3.66 1.19 10.11
C ARG A 123 -2.94 0.39 9.05
N VAL A 124 -3.73 -0.29 8.23
CA VAL A 124 -3.30 -1.00 7.02
C VAL A 124 -3.89 -0.26 5.84
N VAL A 125 -3.07 0.00 4.81
CA VAL A 125 -3.52 0.62 3.56
C VAL A 125 -2.92 -0.12 2.38
N LEU A 126 -3.80 -0.58 1.49
CA LEU A 126 -3.48 -1.03 0.15
C LEU A 126 -3.77 0.11 -0.81
N GLY A 127 -2.83 0.44 -1.68
CA GLY A 127 -2.90 1.66 -2.48
C GLY A 127 -2.38 1.52 -3.89
N VAL A 128 -2.93 2.35 -4.77
CA VAL A 128 -2.45 2.63 -6.12
C VAL A 128 -2.33 4.13 -6.29
N ASP A 129 -1.14 4.62 -6.61
CA ASP A 129 -0.85 6.02 -6.87
C ASP A 129 -0.38 6.18 -8.32
N THR A 130 -0.86 7.21 -9.02
CA THR A 130 -0.55 7.46 -10.44
C THR A 130 -0.80 8.94 -10.76
N THR A 131 -0.06 9.52 -11.69
CA THR A 131 -0.36 10.88 -12.20
C THR A 131 -1.20 10.84 -13.48
N GLY A 132 -1.28 9.67 -14.14
CA GLY A 132 -2.01 9.42 -15.37
C GLY A 132 -3.35 8.69 -15.18
N SER A 133 -3.74 7.97 -16.23
CA SER A 133 -4.83 7.00 -16.20
C SER A 133 -4.27 5.62 -15.83
N ILE A 134 -5.00 4.86 -15.01
CA ILE A 134 -4.71 3.44 -14.78
C ILE A 134 -5.03 2.67 -16.06
N ASP A 135 -4.01 2.18 -16.75
CA ASP A 135 -4.13 1.38 -17.97
C ASP A 135 -3.50 -0.02 -17.84
N PHE A 136 -2.97 -0.33 -16.66
CA PHE A 136 -2.36 -1.62 -16.34
C PHE A 136 -3.37 -2.68 -15.88
N GLY A 137 -4.65 -2.33 -15.81
CA GLY A 137 -5.73 -3.18 -15.32
C GLY A 137 -5.88 -3.15 -13.79
N PRO A 138 -6.84 -3.92 -13.24
CA PRO A 138 -7.11 -3.93 -11.81
C PRO A 138 -5.92 -4.49 -11.03
N VAL A 139 -5.62 -3.85 -9.90
CA VAL A 139 -4.66 -4.35 -8.92
C VAL A 139 -5.38 -5.25 -7.94
N THR A 140 -4.92 -6.49 -7.84
CA THR A 140 -5.56 -7.51 -7.00
C THR A 140 -4.63 -7.90 -5.87
N PHE A 141 -5.13 -7.72 -4.65
CA PHE A 141 -4.56 -8.27 -3.43
C PHE A 141 -5.40 -9.46 -2.96
N THR A 142 -4.77 -10.54 -2.53
CA THR A 142 -5.46 -11.74 -2.00
C THR A 142 -4.83 -12.25 -0.72
N ASN A 143 -5.53 -13.15 -0.03
CA ASN A 143 -5.06 -13.80 1.21
C ASN A 143 -4.62 -12.77 2.26
N ILE A 144 -5.36 -11.66 2.34
CA ILE A 144 -5.01 -10.55 3.23
C ILE A 144 -5.31 -10.98 4.65
N LYS A 145 -4.31 -10.91 5.52
CA LYS A 145 -4.42 -11.25 6.93
C LYS A 145 -3.82 -10.16 7.79
N MET A 146 -4.58 -9.69 8.77
CA MET A 146 -4.16 -8.73 9.77
C MET A 146 -4.34 -9.34 11.16
N GLU A 147 -3.30 -9.28 11.97
CA GLU A 147 -3.31 -9.80 13.35
C GLU A 147 -3.12 -8.65 14.33
N THR A 148 -3.92 -8.66 15.40
CA THR A 148 -3.79 -7.69 16.50
C THR A 148 -3.15 -8.31 17.73
N GLN A 149 -2.55 -7.45 18.55
CA GLN A 149 -2.03 -7.87 19.84
C GLN A 149 -3.16 -8.48 20.68
N ALA A 150 -2.92 -9.69 21.20
CA ALA A 150 -3.85 -10.31 22.12
C ALA A 150 -4.04 -9.45 23.38
N ALA A 151 -5.29 -9.37 23.84
CA ALA A 151 -5.56 -8.77 25.14
C ALA A 151 -4.84 -9.55 26.26
N PRO A 152 -4.29 -8.85 27.26
CA PRO A 152 -3.87 -9.49 28.50
C PRO A 152 -4.96 -10.38 29.10
N PRO A 153 -4.61 -11.45 29.82
CA PRO A 153 -5.59 -12.28 30.51
C PRO A 153 -6.50 -11.44 31.41
N GLY A 154 -7.83 -11.63 31.27
CA GLY A 154 -8.83 -10.91 32.06
C GLY A 154 -9.25 -9.54 31.51
N THR A 155 -8.72 -9.09 30.37
CA THR A 155 -9.23 -7.91 29.66
C THR A 155 -10.00 -8.30 28.40
N LYS A 156 -10.95 -7.46 27.99
CA LYS A 156 -11.66 -7.63 26.73
C LYS A 156 -10.66 -7.39 25.59
N GLY A 157 -10.59 -8.32 24.64
CA GLY A 157 -9.85 -8.20 23.37
C GLY A 157 -10.10 -6.86 22.68
N ALA A 158 -9.15 -6.42 21.85
CA ALA A 158 -9.40 -5.32 20.93
C ALA A 158 -10.67 -5.63 20.13
N ASP A 159 -11.62 -4.69 20.07
CA ASP A 159 -12.85 -4.87 19.31
C ASP A 159 -12.51 -4.93 17.83
N MET A 160 -12.59 -6.13 17.23
CA MET A 160 -12.29 -6.39 15.82
C MET A 160 -13.40 -5.94 14.87
N GLY A 161 -14.43 -5.23 15.36
CA GLY A 161 -15.47 -4.64 14.51
C GLY A 161 -14.93 -3.71 13.41
N TRP A 162 -13.72 -3.17 13.59
CA TRP A 162 -13.03 -2.40 12.55
C TRP A 162 -12.70 -3.21 11.29
N CYS A 163 -12.55 -4.53 11.37
CA CYS A 163 -12.26 -5.40 10.22
C CYS A 163 -13.33 -5.25 9.12
N LYS A 164 -14.58 -4.99 9.52
CA LYS A 164 -15.72 -4.77 8.61
C LYS A 164 -15.93 -3.31 8.23
N ARG A 165 -15.20 -2.37 8.84
CA ARG A 165 -15.28 -0.92 8.57
C ARG A 165 -14.15 -0.49 7.64
N ILE A 166 -14.34 -0.82 6.37
CA ILE A 166 -13.34 -0.57 5.33
C ILE A 166 -13.42 0.91 4.90
N GLN A 167 -12.27 1.56 4.81
CA GLN A 167 -12.12 2.93 4.30
C GLN A 167 -11.69 2.90 2.84
N TYR A 168 -12.24 3.78 2.01
CA TYR A 168 -11.90 3.91 0.59
C TYR A 168 -11.55 5.35 0.25
N THR A 169 -10.63 5.54 -0.70
CA THR A 169 -10.34 6.84 -1.31
C THR A 169 -10.24 6.73 -2.82
N GLY A 170 -10.56 7.82 -3.51
CA GLY A 170 -10.54 7.89 -4.98
C GLY A 170 -11.87 7.50 -5.62
N ASP A 171 -11.96 7.68 -6.93
CA ASP A 171 -13.17 7.51 -7.75
C ASP A 171 -13.28 6.14 -8.44
N PHE A 172 -12.42 5.18 -8.09
CA PHE A 172 -12.37 3.85 -8.71
C PHE A 172 -13.38 2.84 -8.14
N THR A 173 -13.60 1.76 -8.89
CA THR A 173 -14.39 0.63 -8.39
C THR A 173 -13.55 -0.16 -7.40
N HIS A 174 -14.19 -0.56 -6.30
CA HIS A 174 -13.57 -1.38 -5.28
C HIS A 174 -14.39 -2.65 -5.14
N GLN A 175 -13.72 -3.80 -5.12
CA GLN A 175 -14.35 -5.08 -4.76
C GLN A 175 -13.57 -5.72 -3.62
N ILE A 176 -14.24 -5.92 -2.50
CA ILE A 176 -13.69 -6.57 -1.31
C ILE A 176 -14.48 -7.85 -1.05
N SER A 177 -13.81 -8.99 -0.95
CA SER A 177 -14.47 -10.22 -0.51
C SER A 177 -14.58 -10.22 1.02
N GLY A 178 -15.74 -10.61 1.53
CA GLY A 178 -16.17 -10.51 2.94
C GLY A 178 -15.06 -10.61 3.98
N PRO A 179 -14.77 -9.52 4.73
CA PRO A 179 -13.89 -9.58 5.89
C PRO A 179 -14.46 -10.51 6.97
N GLU A 180 -13.67 -11.51 7.36
CA GLU A 180 -13.97 -12.44 8.44
C GLU A 180 -13.09 -12.18 9.65
N VAL A 181 -13.64 -12.40 10.84
CA VAL A 181 -12.93 -12.22 12.09
C VAL A 181 -12.93 -13.53 12.85
N SER A 182 -11.75 -14.00 13.20
CA SER A 182 -11.55 -15.12 14.13
C SER A 182 -10.56 -14.67 15.20
N ASP A 183 -11.00 -14.61 16.46
CA ASP A 183 -10.21 -14.13 17.59
C ASP A 183 -9.58 -12.73 17.38
N GLN A 184 -8.25 -12.69 17.20
CA GLN A 184 -7.45 -11.48 16.98
C GLN A 184 -6.97 -11.37 15.53
N VAL A 185 -7.62 -12.09 14.63
CA VAL A 185 -7.29 -12.13 13.21
C VAL A 185 -8.45 -11.58 12.39
N CYS A 186 -8.13 -10.64 11.50
CA CYS A 186 -9.01 -10.17 10.43
C CYS A 186 -8.49 -10.74 9.11
N GLU A 187 -9.32 -11.51 8.42
CA GLU A 187 -9.02 -12.11 7.13
C GLU A 187 -9.88 -11.47 6.04
N VAL A 188 -9.27 -11.14 4.91
CA VAL A 188 -9.94 -10.58 3.74
C VAL A 188 -9.48 -11.39 2.54
N GLY A 189 -10.41 -12.10 1.90
CA GLY A 189 -10.06 -13.00 0.79
C GLY A 189 -9.39 -12.26 -0.38
N SER A 190 -9.94 -11.11 -0.78
CA SER A 190 -9.41 -10.25 -1.82
C SER A 190 -9.80 -8.78 -1.66
N ALA A 191 -8.93 -7.92 -2.18
CA ALA A 191 -9.20 -6.52 -2.44
C ALA A 191 -8.75 -6.16 -3.85
N ILE A 192 -9.68 -5.67 -4.67
CA ILE A 192 -9.45 -5.29 -6.06
C ILE A 192 -9.64 -3.78 -6.21
N LEU A 193 -8.62 -3.11 -6.72
CA LEU A 193 -8.62 -1.67 -7.02
C LEU A 193 -8.47 -1.52 -8.54
N GLY A 194 -9.52 -1.07 -9.24
CA GLY A 194 -9.53 -1.03 -10.71
C GLY A 194 -10.86 -0.63 -11.32
#